data_AF-A0A4R2RK16-F1
#
_entry.id   AF-A0A4R2RK16-F1
#
_cell.length_a   1.000
_cell.length_b   1.000
_cell.length_c   1.000
_cell.angle_alpha   90.00
_cell.angle_beta   90.00
_cell.angle_gamma   90.00
#
_symmetry.space_group_name_H-M   'P 1'
#
loop_
_entity.id
_entity.type
_entity.pdbx_description
1 polymer ?
#
loop_
_entity_poly.entity_id
_entity_poly.type
_entity_poly.pdbx_seq_one_letter_code
_entity_poly.pdbx_strand_id
1 'polypeptide(L)'
;MAADVTAADLYFADVLHNAEWVEADADTKRRALEQAEKQLYRYFKIYTPDNRPLPAAAMYEQAIWLLRMDEAVRKTQQGVRSVGVAGVQVSGETVKPISPEVLILLGRRVGRYDR
;
A
#
# COMPACT_ATOMS: atom_id res chain seq x y z
N MET A 1 -10.38 13.67 -2.47
CA MET A 1 -10.88 12.83 -3.57
C MET A 1 -11.31 11.51 -2.94
N ALA A 2 -12.54 11.05 -3.16
CA ALA A 2 -12.99 9.77 -2.61
C ALA A 2 -12.17 8.63 -3.22
N ALA A 3 -11.86 7.60 -2.43
CA ALA A 3 -11.17 6.40 -2.86
C ALA A 3 -11.86 5.77 -4.10
N ASP A 4 -11.27 5.99 -5.27
CA ASP A 4 -11.81 5.47 -6.53
C ASP A 4 -11.28 4.06 -6.78
N VAL A 5 -12.13 3.08 -6.50
CA VAL A 5 -11.84 1.64 -6.70
C VAL A 5 -11.65 1.34 -8.19
N THR A 6 -12.37 2.01 -9.09
CA THR A 6 -12.24 1.79 -10.54
C THR A 6 -10.88 2.26 -11.05
N ALA A 7 -10.41 3.41 -10.59
CA ALA A 7 -9.06 3.88 -10.91
C ALA A 7 -7.97 2.94 -10.35
N ALA A 8 -8.18 2.39 -9.16
CA ALA A 8 -7.27 1.39 -8.58
C ALA A 8 -7.27 0.07 -9.37
N ASP A 9 -8.45 -0.41 -9.81
CA ASP A 9 -8.55 -1.62 -10.64
C ASP A 9 -7.81 -1.45 -11.98
N LEU A 10 -7.88 -0.28 -12.61
CA LEU A 10 -7.10 0.03 -13.81
C LEU A 10 -5.60 0.05 -13.53
N TYR A 11 -5.18 0.66 -12.41
CA TYR A 11 -3.77 0.69 -12.01
C TYR A 11 -3.21 -0.72 -11.81
N PHE A 12 -3.97 -1.60 -11.15
CA PHE A 12 -3.51 -2.96 -10.88
C PHE A 12 -3.61 -3.91 -12.07
N ALA A 13 -4.29 -3.56 -13.16
CA ALA A 13 -4.33 -4.40 -14.37
C ALA A 13 -2.94 -4.70 -14.93
N ASP A 14 -2.00 -3.76 -14.77
CA ASP A 14 -0.61 -3.88 -15.25
C ASP A 14 0.36 -4.43 -14.17
N VAL A 15 -0.13 -4.69 -12.94
CA VAL A 15 0.69 -5.11 -11.80
C VAL A 15 0.68 -6.63 -11.65
N LEU A 16 1.85 -7.27 -11.79
CA LEU A 16 1.99 -8.73 -11.82
C LEU A 16 1.60 -9.44 -10.51
N HIS A 17 1.84 -8.81 -9.36
CA HIS A 17 1.58 -9.41 -8.05
C HIS A 17 0.34 -8.79 -7.38
N ASN A 18 -0.81 -8.82 -8.04
CA ASN A 18 -2.03 -8.16 -7.56
C ASN A 18 -3.08 -9.13 -6.97
N ALA A 19 -2.74 -10.39 -6.70
CA ALA A 19 -3.68 -11.43 -6.30
C ALA A 19 -4.55 -11.02 -5.10
N GLU A 20 -3.95 -10.42 -4.06
CA GLU A 20 -4.68 -9.99 -2.87
C GLU A 20 -5.67 -8.86 -3.16
N TRP A 21 -5.40 -8.04 -4.19
CA TRP A 21 -6.33 -7.03 -4.66
C TRP A 21 -7.45 -7.65 -5.49
N VAL A 22 -7.12 -8.57 -6.41
CA VAL A 22 -8.09 -9.23 -7.30
C VAL A 22 -9.10 -10.09 -6.52
N GLU A 23 -8.64 -10.78 -5.48
CA GLU A 23 -9.47 -11.65 -4.64
C GLU A 23 -10.33 -10.89 -3.63
N ALA A 24 -9.97 -9.65 -3.29
CA ALA A 24 -10.72 -8.83 -2.34
C ALA A 24 -12.06 -8.33 -2.93
N ASP A 25 -13.10 -8.33 -2.11
CA ASP A 25 -14.39 -7.75 -2.46
C ASP A 25 -14.35 -6.21 -2.51
N ALA A 26 -15.33 -5.61 -3.17
CA ALA A 26 -15.39 -4.17 -3.38
C ALA A 26 -15.39 -3.35 -2.06
N ASP A 27 -16.02 -3.87 -0.99
CA ASP A 27 -16.02 -3.18 0.29
C ASP A 27 -14.66 -3.23 0.97
N THR A 28 -13.98 -4.38 0.91
CA THR A 28 -12.60 -4.51 1.40
C THR A 28 -11.62 -3.62 0.62
N LYS A 29 -11.71 -3.57 -0.72
CA LYS A 29 -10.90 -2.67 -1.55
C LYS A 29 -11.07 -1.21 -1.15
N ARG A 30 -12.32 -0.77 -0.99
CA ARG A 30 -12.65 0.59 -0.55
C ARG A 30 -12.06 0.91 0.82
N ARG A 31 -12.25 0.02 1.80
CA ARG A 31 -11.69 0.19 3.15
C ARG A 31 -10.16 0.24 3.14
N ALA A 32 -9.51 -0.60 2.33
CA ALA A 32 -8.06 -0.62 2.17
C ALA A 32 -7.54 0.72 1.61
N LEU A 33 -8.21 1.29 0.59
CA LEU A 33 -7.87 2.60 0.04
C LEU A 33 -8.05 3.74 1.06
N GLU A 34 -9.20 3.77 1.76
CA GLU A 34 -9.45 4.79 2.79
C GLU A 34 -8.43 4.70 3.94
N GLN A 35 -8.04 3.48 4.32
CA GLN A 35 -7.04 3.26 5.35
C GLN A 35 -5.64 3.66 4.87
N ALA A 36 -5.29 3.31 3.62
CA ALA A 36 -4.05 3.71 2.99
C ALA A 36 -3.90 5.24 2.96
N GLU A 37 -4.91 5.95 2.49
CA GLU A 37 -4.94 7.42 2.45
C GLU A 37 -4.69 8.01 3.86
N LYS A 38 -5.45 7.55 4.86
CA LYS A 38 -5.30 8.00 6.26
C LYS A 38 -3.90 7.73 6.81
N GLN A 39 -3.32 6.55 6.53
CA GLN A 39 -1.98 6.20 6.99
C GLN A 39 -0.92 7.07 6.34
N LEU A 40 -1.01 7.31 5.02
CA LEU A 40 -0.02 8.09 4.28
C LEU A 40 -0.03 9.57 4.67
N TYR A 41 -1.20 10.19 4.82
CA TYR A 41 -1.25 11.58 5.31
C TYR A 41 -0.77 11.71 6.76
N ARG A 42 -0.96 10.67 7.59
CA ARG A 42 -0.41 10.65 8.95
C ARG A 42 1.10 10.53 8.95
N TYR A 43 1.67 9.71 8.06
CA TYR A 43 3.10 9.44 7.98
C TYR A 43 3.86 10.57 7.29
N PHE A 44 3.41 11.02 6.13
CA PHE A 44 4.06 12.07 5.33
C PHE A 44 3.40 13.43 5.55
N LYS A 45 3.81 14.12 6.63
CA LYS A 45 3.27 15.44 7.03
C LYS A 45 3.41 16.55 5.97
N ILE A 46 4.27 16.36 4.97
CA ILE A 46 4.47 17.33 3.89
C ILE A 46 3.29 17.38 2.90
N TYR A 47 2.49 16.31 2.83
CA TYR A 47 1.33 16.23 1.96
C TYR A 47 0.08 16.64 2.71
N THR A 48 -0.78 17.41 2.04
CA THR A 48 -2.09 17.82 2.55
C THR A 48 -3.13 17.63 1.45
N PRO A 49 -4.37 17.22 1.78
CA PRO A 49 -5.40 16.97 0.77
C PRO A 49 -5.64 18.16 -0.17
N ASP A 50 -5.53 19.38 0.36
CA ASP A 50 -5.92 20.59 -0.36
C ASP A 50 -4.78 21.23 -1.15
N ASN A 51 -3.55 21.26 -0.60
CA ASN A 51 -2.43 21.99 -1.22
C ASN A 51 -1.38 21.07 -1.85
N ARG A 52 -1.26 19.83 -1.38
CA ARG A 52 -0.26 18.89 -1.88
C ARG A 52 -0.78 17.46 -1.71
N PRO A 53 -1.76 17.04 -2.54
CA PRO A 53 -2.35 15.72 -2.41
C PRO A 53 -1.31 14.62 -2.65
N LEU A 54 -1.51 13.47 -2.00
CA LEU A 54 -0.70 12.30 -2.25
C LEU A 54 -0.89 11.79 -3.69
N PRO A 55 0.17 11.33 -4.37
CA PRO A 55 0.03 10.62 -5.63
C PRO A 55 -0.88 9.40 -5.48
N ALA A 56 -1.80 9.22 -6.43
CA ALA A 56 -2.74 8.08 -6.43
C ALA A 56 -2.02 6.73 -6.40
N ALA A 57 -0.94 6.58 -7.17
CA ALA A 57 -0.11 5.38 -7.18
C ALA A 57 0.41 5.01 -5.78
N ALA A 58 0.83 5.98 -4.96
CA ALA A 58 1.29 5.71 -3.60
C ALA A 58 0.14 5.20 -2.70
N MET A 59 -1.08 5.72 -2.88
CA MET A 59 -2.25 5.22 -2.16
C MET A 59 -2.59 3.78 -2.56
N TYR A 60 -2.48 3.44 -3.84
CA TYR A 60 -2.71 2.08 -4.34
C TYR A 60 -1.67 1.11 -3.81
N GLU A 61 -0.38 1.44 -3.91
CA GLU A 61 0.71 0.61 -3.37
C GLU A 61 0.60 0.39 -1.86
N GLN A 62 0.13 1.40 -1.11
CA GLN A 62 -0.14 1.21 0.32
C GLN A 62 -1.39 0.33 0.56
N ALA A 63 -2.43 0.44 -0.27
CA ALA A 63 -3.64 -0.36 -0.12
C ALA A 63 -3.38 -1.85 -0.35
N ILE A 64 -2.67 -2.22 -1.42
CA ILE A 64 -2.30 -3.62 -1.67
C ILE A 64 -1.35 -4.15 -0.58
N TRP A 65 -0.45 -3.31 -0.07
CA TRP A 65 0.40 -3.65 1.08
C TRP A 65 -0.48 -4.02 2.28
N LEU A 66 -1.46 -3.20 2.64
CA LEU A 66 -2.38 -3.48 3.75
C LEU A 66 -3.11 -4.83 3.61
N LEU A 67 -3.59 -5.15 2.41
CA LEU A 67 -4.26 -6.43 2.14
C LEU A 67 -3.30 -7.62 2.34
N ARG A 68 -2.07 -7.50 1.82
CA ARG A 68 -1.04 -8.53 1.99
C ARG A 68 -0.66 -8.75 3.44
N MET A 69 -0.59 -7.70 4.25
CA MET A 69 -0.34 -7.86 5.69
C MET A 69 -1.50 -8.52 6.41
N ASP A 70 -2.75 -8.19 6.10
CA ASP A 70 -3.88 -8.87 6.73
C ASP A 70 -3.81 -10.38 6.49
N GLU A 71 -3.49 -10.77 5.26
CA GLU A 71 -3.32 -12.18 4.89
C GLU A 71 -2.12 -12.84 5.59
N ALA A 72 -0.99 -12.14 5.68
CA ALA A 72 0.18 -12.62 6.42
C ALA A 72 -0.13 -12.78 7.92
N VAL A 73 -0.85 -11.83 8.53
CA VAL A 73 -1.30 -11.92 9.93
C VAL A 73 -2.24 -13.10 10.12
N ARG A 74 -3.21 -13.33 9.22
CA ARG A 74 -4.08 -14.52 9.28
C ARG A 74 -3.28 -15.82 9.21
N LYS A 75 -2.32 -15.94 8.28
CA LYS A 75 -1.45 -17.12 8.15
C LYS A 75 -0.59 -17.37 9.38
N THR A 76 -0.03 -16.30 9.97
CA THR A 76 0.73 -16.43 11.22
C THR A 76 -0.14 -16.89 12.39
N GLN A 77 -1.38 -16.39 12.50
CA GLN A 77 -2.35 -16.88 13.50
C GLN A 77 -2.73 -18.36 13.29
N GLN A 78 -2.68 -18.84 12.04
CA GLN A 78 -2.87 -20.26 11.70
C GLN A 78 -1.62 -21.13 11.95
N GLY A 79 -0.57 -20.59 12.56
CA GLY A 79 0.64 -21.32 12.93
C GLY A 79 1.75 -21.33 11.87
N VAL A 80 1.61 -20.59 10.77
CA VAL A 80 2.67 -20.43 9.77
C VAL A 80 3.73 -19.45 10.30
N ARG A 81 4.95 -19.94 10.54
CA ARG A 81 6.02 -19.16 11.23
C ARG A 81 6.68 -18.06 10.38
N SER A 82 6.57 -18.11 9.06
CA SER A 82 7.12 -17.07 8.18
C SER A 82 6.32 -16.99 6.88
N VAL A 83 5.98 -15.76 6.46
CA VAL A 83 5.34 -15.50 5.16
C VAL A 83 6.20 -14.46 4.44
N GLY A 84 6.63 -14.79 3.23
CA GLY A 84 7.26 -13.83 2.33
C GLY A 84 6.20 -13.03 1.59
N VAL A 85 6.14 -11.71 1.81
CA VAL A 85 5.24 -10.82 1.07
C VAL A 85 6.10 -9.99 0.12
N ALA A 86 5.94 -10.20 -1.20
CA ALA A 86 6.68 -9.46 -2.23
C ALA A 86 8.21 -9.39 -2.00
N GLY A 87 8.83 -10.50 -1.59
CA GLY A 87 10.27 -10.60 -1.30
C GLY A 87 10.71 -10.07 0.07
N VAL A 88 9.81 -9.47 0.85
CA VAL A 88 10.05 -9.08 2.25
C VAL A 88 9.66 -10.24 3.15
N GLN A 89 10.60 -10.77 3.94
CA GLN A 89 10.29 -11.71 5.00
C GLN A 89 9.52 -10.98 6.10
N VAL A 90 8.25 -11.33 6.28
CA VAL A 90 7.44 -10.82 7.38
C VAL A 90 7.56 -11.83 8.53
N SER A 91 8.47 -11.54 9.46
CA SER A 91 8.50 -12.20 10.77
C SER A 91 7.52 -11.45 11.68
N GLY A 92 6.78 -12.18 12.54
CA GLY A 92 5.73 -11.61 13.39
C GLY A 92 6.17 -10.50 14.37
N GLU A 93 7.47 -10.21 14.46
CA GLU A 93 8.08 -9.26 15.38
C GLU A 93 8.37 -7.87 14.75
N THR A 94 8.34 -7.72 13.42
CA THR A 94 8.66 -6.41 12.78
C THR A 94 7.97 -6.21 11.43
N VAL A 95 6.65 -6.01 11.47
CA VAL A 95 5.88 -5.64 10.26
C VAL A 95 6.09 -4.15 9.97
N LYS A 96 6.60 -3.82 8.77
CA LYS A 96 6.76 -2.42 8.36
C LYS A 96 5.39 -1.80 8.06
N PRO A 97 5.04 -0.65 8.68
CA PRO A 97 3.71 -0.06 8.52
C PRO A 97 3.47 0.58 7.14
N ILE A 98 4.54 0.93 6.40
CA ILE A 98 4.46 1.58 5.08
C ILE A 98 5.08 0.67 4.03
N SER A 99 4.44 0.60 2.86
CA SER A 99 4.92 -0.16 1.71
C SER A 99 6.32 0.31 1.28
N PRO A 100 7.25 -0.62 0.98
CA PRO A 100 8.53 -0.27 0.39
C PRO A 100 8.40 0.56 -0.90
N GLU A 101 7.43 0.23 -1.75
CA GLU A 101 7.17 0.95 -3.01
C GLU A 101 6.76 2.40 -2.77
N VAL A 102 5.95 2.64 -1.74
CA VAL A 102 5.58 3.99 -1.33
C VAL A 102 6.79 4.79 -0.87
N LEU A 103 7.75 4.17 -0.18
CA LEU A 103 9.00 4.83 0.18
C LEU A 103 9.89 5.11 -1.04
N ILE A 104 9.82 4.31 -2.10
CA ILE A 104 10.50 4.58 -3.36
C ILE A 104 9.84 5.78 -4.06
N LEU A 105 8.51 5.78 -4.14
CA LEU A 105 7.70 6.83 -4.77
C LEU A 105 7.80 8.18 -4.06
N LEU A 106 7.77 8.19 -2.72
CA LEU A 106 7.68 9.41 -1.90
C LEU A 106 8.95 9.74 -1.13
N GLY A 107 9.81 8.75 -0.86
CA GLY A 107 10.94 8.84 0.07
C GLY A 107 12.29 9.09 -0.59
N ARG A 108 12.41 9.07 -1.92
CA ARG A 108 13.59 9.69 -2.55
C ARG A 108 13.48 11.19 -2.34
N ARG A 109 14.31 11.74 -1.44
CA ARG A 109 14.83 13.10 -1.61
C ARG A 109 15.19 13.21 -3.08
N VAL A 110 14.43 13.99 -3.83
CA VAL A 110 14.78 14.37 -5.20
C VAL A 110 16.01 15.24 -5.07
N GLY A 111 17.17 14.59 -4.93
CA GLY A 111 18.42 15.13 -5.41
C GLY A 111 18.17 15.38 -6.88
N ARG A 112 17.96 16.65 -7.19
CA ARG A 112 18.12 17.28 -8.50
C ARG A 112 19.12 16.47 -9.32
N TYR A 113 18.63 15.69 -10.29
CA TYR A 113 19.44 15.37 -11.45
C TYR A 113 19.03 16.37 -12.51
N ASP A 114 20.02 17.15 -12.92
CA ASP A 114 19.98 18.17 -13.94
C ASP A 114 19.19 17.77 -15.18
N ARG A 115 18.52 18.77 -15.76
CA ARG A 115 18.65 19.04 -17.19
C ARG A 115 18.59 20.54 -17.45
#